data_AF-A0A7S2QVL1-F1
#
_entry.id   AF-A0A7S2QVL1-F1
#
_cell.length_a   1.000
_cell.length_b   1.000
_cell.length_c   1.000
_cell.angle_alpha   90.00
_cell.angle_beta   90.00
_cell.angle_gamma   90.00
#
_symmetry.space_group_name_H-M   'P 1'
#
loop_
_entity.id
_entity.type
_entity.pdbx_description
1 polymer ?
#
loop_
_entity_poly.entity_id
_entity_poly.type
_entity_poly.pdbx_seq_one_letter_code
_entity_poly.pdbx_strand_id
1 'polypeptide(L)'
;EEINVLPWLSVAVSAFTTGFVSATLSYDWDTSPEKRRAAPDFYGFIPAAAVKRVTVFASMLVTSAGMLVIRCMSIVLMGLIGRNWALGYVGVDLGLYLIIKLLRGDFWYWIPVGGYVEIILSSSARILTKILSDFTSLVQLRHPQEMGGVSWSFSLVVAIVSLPVAVKIN
;
A
#
# COMPACT_ATOMS: atom_id res chain seq x y z
N GLU A 1 26.44 24.81 -13.63
CA GLU A 1 25.94 23.56 -13.03
C GLU A 1 25.07 22.86 -14.05
N GLU A 2 25.56 21.78 -14.66
CA GLU A 2 24.74 20.94 -15.53
C GLU A 2 23.75 20.20 -14.61
N ILE A 3 22.45 20.48 -14.74
CA ILE A 3 21.43 19.78 -13.97
C ILE A 3 21.49 18.31 -14.41
N ASN A 4 22.01 17.46 -13.54
CA ASN A 4 22.11 16.04 -13.81
C ASN A 4 20.69 15.45 -13.74
N VAL A 5 20.06 15.27 -14.90
CA VAL A 5 18.64 14.85 -15.04
C VAL A 5 18.44 13.36 -14.68
N LEU A 6 19.53 12.60 -14.65
CA LEU A 6 19.54 11.14 -14.49
C LEU A 6 18.93 10.64 -13.16
N PRO A 7 19.18 11.25 -11.98
CA PRO A 7 18.61 10.78 -10.72
C PRO A 7 17.09 10.91 -10.68
N TRP A 8 16.55 12.02 -11.18
CA TRP A 8 15.11 12.25 -11.23
C TRP A 8 14.40 11.27 -12.17
N LEU A 9 15.01 11.00 -13.33
CA LEU A 9 14.50 10.00 -14.26
C LEU A 9 14.49 8.61 -13.63
N SER A 10 15.56 8.23 -12.93
CA SER A 10 15.65 6.94 -12.23
C SER A 10 14.53 6.77 -11.19
N VAL A 11 14.33 7.77 -10.33
CA VAL A 11 13.26 7.75 -9.32
C VAL A 11 11.88 7.65 -9.98
N ALA A 12 11.63 8.42 -11.04
CA ALA A 12 10.37 8.37 -11.76
C ALA A 12 10.11 6.97 -12.35
N VAL A 13 11.09 6.39 -13.06
CA VAL A 13 10.97 5.06 -13.66
C VAL A 13 10.73 3.99 -12.59
N SER A 14 11.45 4.03 -11.47
CA SER A 14 11.23 3.09 -10.35
C SER A 14 9.83 3.21 -9.75
N ALA A 15 9.35 4.44 -9.54
CA ALA A 15 8.02 4.69 -9.01
C ALA A 15 6.93 4.18 -9.95
N PHE A 16 7.04 4.48 -11.25
CA PHE A 16 6.09 4.02 -12.26
C PHE A 16 6.14 2.50 -12.47
N THR A 17 7.31 1.88 -12.44
CA THR A 17 7.45 0.42 -12.53
C THR A 17 6.77 -0.26 -11.35
N THR A 18 6.96 0.26 -10.13
CA THR A 18 6.29 -0.25 -8.94
C THR A 18 4.77 -0.05 -9.01
N GLY A 19 4.33 1.13 -9.45
CA GLY A 19 2.92 1.42 -9.67
C GLY A 19 2.28 0.53 -10.74
N PHE A 20 3.02 0.20 -11.80
CA PHE A 20 2.58 -0.71 -12.86
C PHE A 20 2.42 -2.15 -12.36
N VAL A 21 3.36 -2.67 -11.57
CA VAL A 21 3.24 -3.99 -10.93
C VAL A 21 2.05 -4.02 -9.97
N SER A 22 1.89 -2.97 -9.14
CA SER A 22 0.75 -2.81 -8.23
C SER A 22 -0.60 -2.82 -8.97
N ALA A 23 -0.71 -2.03 -10.04
CA ALA A 23 -1.91 -1.97 -10.87
C ALA A 23 -2.20 -3.31 -11.56
N THR A 24 -1.17 -3.98 -12.08
CA THR A 24 -1.30 -5.30 -12.74
C THR A 24 -1.79 -6.35 -11.77
N LEU A 25 -1.24 -6.44 -10.55
CA LEU A 25 -1.72 -7.35 -9.52
C LEU A 25 -3.20 -7.09 -9.21
N SER A 26 -3.59 -5.84 -8.95
CA SER A 26 -4.99 -5.52 -8.67
C SER A 26 -5.91 -5.82 -9.86
N TYR A 27 -5.41 -5.62 -11.09
CA TYR A 27 -6.13 -5.89 -12.32
C TYR A 27 -6.38 -7.39 -12.54
N ASP A 28 -5.36 -8.23 -12.33
CA ASP A 28 -5.46 -9.68 -12.52
C ASP A 28 -6.41 -10.32 -11.50
N TRP A 29 -6.35 -9.87 -10.24
CA TRP A 29 -7.31 -10.31 -9.22
C TRP A 29 -8.73 -9.91 -9.57
N ASP A 30 -8.94 -8.64 -9.97
CA ASP A 30 -10.28 -8.17 -10.27
C ASP A 30 -10.88 -8.81 -11.51
N THR A 31 -10.10 -9.07 -12.56
CA THR A 31 -10.61 -9.62 -13.83
C THR A 31 -10.77 -11.14 -13.84
N SER A 32 -10.27 -11.85 -12.83
CA SER A 32 -10.42 -13.30 -12.70
C SER A 32 -11.91 -13.71 -12.57
N PRO A 33 -12.43 -14.58 -13.47
CA PRO A 33 -13.82 -15.03 -13.39
C PRO A 33 -14.15 -15.76 -12.09
N GLU A 34 -13.22 -16.56 -11.58
CA GLU A 34 -13.40 -17.32 -10.34
C GLU A 34 -13.56 -16.39 -9.14
N LYS A 35 -12.70 -15.37 -9.04
CA LYS A 35 -12.74 -14.38 -7.95
C LYS A 35 -13.98 -13.51 -8.01
N ARG A 36 -14.39 -13.06 -9.20
CA ARG A 36 -15.64 -12.32 -9.41
C ARG A 36 -16.88 -13.11 -9.01
N ARG A 37 -16.89 -14.43 -9.25
CA ARG A 37 -17.97 -15.31 -8.80
C ARG A 37 -17.97 -15.50 -7.29
N ALA A 38 -16.78 -15.61 -6.69
CA ALA A 38 -16.64 -15.83 -5.24
C ALA A 38 -16.99 -14.59 -4.40
N ALA A 39 -16.65 -13.38 -4.89
CA ALA A 39 -16.91 -12.12 -4.18
C ALA A 39 -17.39 -11.02 -5.15
N PRO A 40 -18.62 -11.11 -5.66
CA PRO A 40 -19.17 -10.19 -6.66
C PRO A 40 -19.37 -8.77 -6.13
N ASP A 41 -19.55 -8.59 -4.81
CA ASP A 41 -19.71 -7.27 -4.20
C ASP A 41 -18.37 -6.51 -4.08
N PHE A 42 -17.25 -7.23 -4.14
CA PHE A 42 -15.91 -6.66 -4.00
C PHE A 42 -15.22 -6.45 -5.35
N TYR A 43 -15.23 -7.49 -6.19
CA TYR A 43 -14.62 -7.48 -7.52
C TYR A 43 -15.61 -6.97 -8.58
N GLY A 44 -15.11 -6.64 -9.76
CA GLY A 44 -15.89 -6.03 -10.84
C GLY A 44 -15.73 -4.51 -10.92
N PHE A 45 -14.80 -3.92 -10.16
CA PHE A 45 -14.53 -2.47 -10.27
C PHE A 45 -13.81 -2.12 -11.58
N ILE A 46 -13.23 -3.09 -12.29
CA ILE A 46 -12.68 -2.89 -13.64
C ILE A 46 -13.79 -3.12 -14.68
N PRO A 47 -14.18 -2.07 -15.42
CA PRO A 47 -15.29 -2.14 -16.37
C PRO A 47 -14.91 -2.95 -17.62
N ALA A 48 -15.94 -3.50 -18.28
CA ALA A 48 -15.75 -4.29 -19.50
C ALA A 48 -15.25 -3.43 -20.69
N ALA A 49 -15.75 -2.19 -20.80
CA ALA A 49 -15.43 -1.28 -21.90
C ALA A 49 -13.94 -0.88 -21.93
N ALA A 50 -13.31 -0.97 -23.10
CA ALA A 50 -11.87 -0.76 -23.27
C ALA A 50 -11.38 0.60 -22.77
N VAL A 51 -12.06 1.70 -23.13
CA VAL A 51 -11.68 3.05 -22.70
C VAL A 51 -11.72 3.17 -21.18
N LYS A 52 -12.83 2.77 -20.55
CA LYS A 52 -12.98 2.87 -19.10
C LYS A 52 -11.97 1.99 -18.35
N ARG A 53 -11.64 0.82 -18.91
CA ARG A 53 -10.65 -0.10 -18.35
C ARG A 53 -9.26 0.52 -18.33
N VAL A 54 -8.84 1.14 -19.42
CA VAL A 54 -7.56 1.86 -19.49
C VAL A 54 -7.55 3.02 -18.49
N THR A 55 -8.65 3.77 -18.35
CA THR A 55 -8.76 4.84 -17.35
C THR A 55 -8.57 4.33 -15.92
N VAL A 56 -9.25 3.24 -15.55
CA VAL A 56 -9.11 2.64 -14.21
C VAL A 56 -7.69 2.14 -13.99
N PHE A 57 -7.10 1.44 -14.97
CA PHE A 57 -5.72 0.97 -14.87
C PHE A 57 -4.71 2.11 -14.71
N ALA A 58 -4.82 3.15 -15.54
CA ALA A 58 -3.97 4.33 -15.46
C ALA A 58 -4.13 5.04 -14.09
N SER A 59 -5.35 5.13 -13.57
CA SER A 59 -5.59 5.71 -12.24
C SER A 59 -4.91 4.91 -11.13
N MET A 60 -5.04 3.58 -11.13
CA MET A 60 -4.38 2.72 -10.14
C MET A 60 -2.85 2.86 -10.19
N LEU A 61 -2.30 2.93 -11.40
CA LEU A 61 -0.87 3.08 -11.63
C LEU A 61 -0.36 4.43 -11.10
N VAL A 62 -1.01 5.53 -11.47
CA VAL A 62 -0.61 6.89 -11.05
C VAL A 62 -0.77 7.05 -9.55
N THR A 63 -1.88 6.57 -8.97
CA THR A 63 -2.06 6.58 -7.51
C THR A 63 -0.98 5.78 -6.82
N SER A 64 -0.68 4.57 -7.29
CA SER A 64 0.35 3.72 -6.66
C SER A 64 1.75 4.35 -6.71
N ALA A 65 2.13 4.88 -7.87
CA ALA A 65 3.42 5.56 -8.06
C ALA A 65 3.51 6.85 -7.22
N GLY A 66 2.44 7.65 -7.20
CA GLY A 66 2.37 8.90 -6.43
C GLY A 66 2.45 8.64 -4.92
N MET A 67 1.69 7.66 -4.42
CA MET A 67 1.72 7.28 -3.01
C MET A 67 3.10 6.81 -2.55
N LEU A 68 3.81 6.06 -3.41
CA LEU A 68 5.17 5.61 -3.15
C LEU A 68 6.13 6.79 -2.97
N VAL A 69 6.08 7.75 -3.88
CA VAL A 69 6.92 8.96 -3.81
C VAL A 69 6.58 9.78 -2.56
N ILE A 70 5.29 10.00 -2.28
CA ILE A 70 4.82 10.74 -1.10
C ILE A 70 5.31 10.09 0.19
N ARG A 71 5.19 8.76 0.30
CA ARG A 71 5.57 8.02 1.51
C ARG A 71 7.08 8.03 1.72
N CYS A 72 7.85 7.77 0.67
CA CYS A 72 9.32 7.85 0.73
C CYS A 72 9.79 9.25 1.13
N MET A 73 9.24 10.30 0.50
CA MET A 73 9.61 11.68 0.81
C MET A 73 9.24 12.04 2.26
N SER A 74 8.07 11.64 2.74
CA SER A 74 7.65 11.88 4.14
C SER A 74 8.62 11.25 5.14
N ILE A 75 9.05 10.01 4.89
CA ILE A 75 10.01 9.30 5.75
C ILE A 75 11.38 10.00 5.73
N VAL A 76 11.85 10.43 4.55
CA VAL A 76 13.11 11.16 4.42
C VAL A 76 13.06 12.48 5.19
N LEU A 77 12.00 13.28 5.02
CA LEU A 77 11.85 14.57 5.72
C LEU A 77 11.78 14.40 7.24
N MET A 78 11.06 13.38 7.73
CA MET A 78 11.04 13.04 9.15
C MET A 78 12.42 12.57 9.65
N GLY A 79 13.18 11.87 8.80
CA GLY A 79 14.54 11.45 9.10
C GLY A 79 15.53 12.61 9.21
N LEU A 80 15.34 13.67 8.43
CA LEU A 80 16.13 14.91 8.51
C LEU A 80 15.92 15.64 9.83
N ILE A 81 14.69 15.62 10.37
CA ILE A 81 14.39 16.17 11.71
C ILE A 81 15.03 15.30 12.80
N GLY A 82 14.99 13.98 12.62
CA GLY A 82 15.76 13.04 13.43
C GLY A 82 15.34 11.58 13.26
N ARG A 83 16.29 10.67 13.46
CA ARG A 83 16.07 9.21 13.32
C ARG A 83 14.86 8.71 14.12
N ASN A 84 14.69 9.21 15.35
CA ASN A 84 13.59 8.79 16.21
C ASN A 84 12.21 9.20 15.67
N TRP A 85 12.12 10.32 14.94
CA TRP A 85 10.87 10.76 14.30
C TRP A 85 10.50 9.86 13.13
N ALA A 86 11.46 9.50 12.27
CA ALA A 86 11.23 8.57 11.16
C ALA A 86 10.81 7.18 11.67
N LEU A 87 11.52 6.65 12.68
CA LEU A 87 11.18 5.37 13.30
C LEU A 87 9.82 5.42 14.01
N GLY A 88 9.51 6.52 14.70
CA GLY A 88 8.22 6.74 15.33
C GLY A 88 7.08 6.77 14.32
N TYR A 89 7.24 7.48 13.21
CA TYR A 89 6.23 7.55 12.15
C TYR A 89 5.89 6.17 11.57
N VAL A 90 6.90 5.40 11.16
CA VAL A 90 6.70 4.05 10.60
C VAL A 90 6.23 3.07 11.67
N GLY A 91 6.81 3.13 12.86
CA GLY A 91 6.53 2.21 13.96
C GLY A 91 5.14 2.39 14.56
N VAL A 92 4.66 3.62 14.73
CA VAL A 92 3.31 3.90 15.24
C VAL A 92 2.26 3.44 14.24
N ASP A 93 2.44 3.73 12.94
CA ASP A 93 1.49 3.34 11.91
C ASP A 93 1.40 1.82 11.72
N LEU A 94 2.56 1.12 11.72
CA LEU A 94 2.60 -0.34 11.69
C LEU A 94 2.03 -0.96 12.98
N GLY A 95 2.43 -0.42 14.14
CA GLY A 95 2.00 -0.90 15.45
C GLY A 95 0.50 -0.76 15.66
N LEU A 96 -0.07 0.39 15.30
CA LEU A 96 -1.52 0.64 15.38
C LEU A 96 -2.29 -0.38 14.53
N TYR A 97 -1.83 -0.65 13.31
CA TYR A 97 -2.43 -1.65 12.44
C TYR A 97 -2.40 -3.06 13.06
N LEU A 98 -1.26 -3.49 13.61
CA LEU A 98 -1.14 -4.80 14.25
C LEU A 98 -2.01 -4.91 15.50
N ILE A 99 -2.07 -3.87 16.33
CA ILE A 99 -2.95 -3.82 17.50
C ILE A 99 -4.43 -3.95 17.07
N ILE A 100 -4.86 -3.20 16.05
CA ILE A 100 -6.24 -3.30 15.54
C ILE A 100 -6.54 -4.73 15.06
N LYS A 101 -5.61 -5.38 14.36
CA LYS A 101 -5.79 -6.78 13.90
C LYS A 101 -5.87 -7.77 15.06
N LEU A 102 -5.03 -7.59 16.08
CA LEU A 102 -5.07 -8.39 17.31
C LEU A 102 -6.39 -8.23 18.06
N LEU A 103 -6.85 -6.98 18.26
CA LEU A 103 -8.12 -6.70 18.95
C LEU A 103 -9.35 -7.26 18.21
N ARG A 104 -9.29 -7.32 16.87
CA ARG A 104 -10.36 -7.89 16.04
C ARG A 104 -10.33 -9.42 15.95
N GLY A 105 -9.30 -10.07 16.50
CA GLY A 105 -9.11 -11.52 16.39
C GLY A 105 -8.78 -12.01 14.97
N ASP A 106 -8.48 -11.10 14.04
CA ASP A 106 -8.16 -11.39 12.63
C ASP A 106 -6.65 -11.26 12.40
N PHE A 107 -5.86 -11.78 13.34
CA PHE A 107 -4.40 -11.76 13.23
C PHE A 107 -3.89 -12.94 12.40
N TRP A 108 -4.44 -14.13 12.65
CA TRP A 108 -4.03 -15.38 12.04
C TRP A 108 -4.27 -15.37 10.53
N TYR A 109 -3.26 -15.84 9.79
CA TYR A 109 -3.35 -15.98 8.34
C TYR A 109 -4.05 -17.31 7.99
N TRP A 110 -4.55 -17.45 6.75
CA TRP A 110 -5.41 -18.58 6.37
C TRP A 110 -4.74 -19.96 6.45
N ILE A 111 -3.40 -20.04 6.59
CA ILE A 111 -2.64 -21.30 6.60
C ILE A 111 -2.41 -21.74 8.05
N PRO A 112 -3.11 -22.76 8.57
CA PRO A 112 -2.90 -23.27 9.92
C PRO A 112 -1.67 -24.18 9.94
N VAL A 113 -0.49 -23.60 10.16
CA VAL A 113 0.77 -24.36 10.29
C VAL A 113 0.98 -24.87 11.73
N GLY A 114 0.28 -24.28 12.71
CA GLY A 114 0.42 -24.62 14.12
C GLY A 114 1.71 -24.10 14.76
N GLY A 115 1.67 -24.00 16.10
CA GLY A 115 2.83 -23.69 16.93
C GLY A 115 3.47 -22.32 16.66
N TYR A 116 4.77 -22.20 16.90
CA TYR A 116 5.53 -20.95 16.73
C TYR A 116 5.61 -20.48 15.27
N VAL A 117 5.56 -21.43 14.33
CA VAL A 117 5.67 -21.12 12.89
C VAL A 117 4.47 -20.31 12.42
N GLU A 118 3.28 -20.62 12.92
CA GLU A 118 2.05 -19.89 12.56
C GLU A 118 2.09 -18.43 13.00
N ILE A 119 2.66 -18.15 14.18
CA ILE A 119 2.83 -16.79 14.70
C ILE A 119 3.77 -16.00 13.79
N ILE A 120 4.92 -16.58 13.42
CA ILE A 120 5.91 -15.92 12.58
C ILE A 120 5.35 -15.66 11.18
N LEU A 121 4.69 -16.65 10.58
CA LEU A 121 4.11 -16.54 9.24
C LEU A 121 3.00 -15.50 9.20
N SER A 122 2.07 -15.54 10.17
CA SER A 122 0.98 -14.57 10.26
C SER A 122 1.51 -13.16 10.49
N SER A 123 2.45 -12.99 11.42
CA SER A 123 3.06 -11.68 11.70
C SER A 123 3.75 -11.11 10.47
N SER A 124 4.55 -11.94 9.78
CA SER A 124 5.29 -11.53 8.58
C SER A 124 4.35 -11.15 7.44
N ALA A 125 3.30 -11.97 7.20
CA ALA A 125 2.29 -11.68 6.19
C ALA A 125 1.57 -10.35 6.46
N ARG A 126 1.14 -10.10 7.71
CA ARG A 126 0.45 -8.86 8.08
C ARG A 126 1.36 -7.63 7.93
N ILE A 127 2.63 -7.74 8.31
CA ILE A 127 3.62 -6.67 8.13
C ILE A 127 3.86 -6.40 6.65
N LEU A 128 4.05 -7.44 5.83
CA LEU A 128 4.22 -7.29 4.38
C LEU A 128 3.02 -6.63 3.73
N THR A 129 1.80 -7.08 4.05
CA THR A 129 0.56 -6.48 3.54
C THR A 129 0.47 -5.00 3.93
N LYS A 130 0.83 -4.63 5.18
CA LYS A 130 0.83 -3.22 5.62
C LYS A 130 1.86 -2.39 4.87
N ILE A 131 3.09 -2.87 4.74
CA ILE A 131 4.16 -2.18 4.00
C ILE A 131 3.75 -1.99 2.53
N LEU A 132 3.27 -3.04 1.87
CA LEU A 132 2.82 -2.95 0.48
C LEU A 132 1.70 -1.92 0.35
N SER A 133 0.70 -1.95 1.24
CA SER A 133 -0.40 -1.00 1.17
C SER A 133 0.03 0.45 1.45
N ASP A 134 0.93 0.69 2.39
CA ASP A 134 1.34 2.05 2.74
C ASP A 134 2.18 2.71 1.65
N PHE A 135 3.00 1.91 0.97
CA PHE A 135 3.89 2.40 -0.07
C PHE A 135 3.20 2.46 -1.44
N THR A 136 2.40 1.45 -1.82
CA THR A 136 1.83 1.40 -3.18
C THR A 136 0.33 1.59 -3.22
N SER A 137 -0.36 1.59 -2.07
CA SER A 137 -1.83 1.69 -2.03
C SER A 137 -2.52 0.66 -2.94
N LEU A 138 -1.96 -0.55 -3.01
CA LEU A 138 -2.48 -1.67 -3.79
C LEU A 138 -3.98 -1.85 -3.52
N VAL A 139 -4.82 -1.62 -4.53
CA VAL A 139 -6.29 -1.63 -4.38
C VAL A 139 -6.79 -3.00 -3.92
N GLN A 140 -6.10 -4.08 -4.31
CA GLN A 140 -6.43 -5.44 -3.88
C GLN A 140 -6.41 -5.61 -2.35
N LEU A 141 -5.54 -4.91 -1.62
CA LEU A 141 -5.40 -5.07 -0.17
C LEU A 141 -6.55 -4.46 0.64
N ARG A 142 -7.47 -3.75 -0.02
CA ARG A 142 -8.72 -3.28 0.59
C ARG A 142 -9.67 -4.44 0.92
N HIS A 143 -9.36 -5.66 0.48
CA HIS A 143 -10.14 -6.86 0.79
C HIS A 143 -10.26 -7.04 2.32
N PRO A 144 -11.45 -7.39 2.86
CA PRO A 144 -11.67 -7.50 4.30
C PRO A 144 -10.70 -8.46 5.01
N GLN A 145 -10.32 -9.55 4.34
CA GLN A 145 -9.38 -10.54 4.89
C GLN A 145 -7.92 -10.07 4.91
N GLU A 146 -7.57 -9.05 4.11
CA GLU A 146 -6.23 -8.47 4.06
C GLU A 146 -6.11 -7.33 5.06
N MET A 147 -6.24 -6.06 4.63
CA MET A 147 -6.29 -4.91 5.53
C MET A 147 -7.71 -4.46 5.85
N GLY A 148 -8.63 -4.66 4.91
CA GLY A 148 -9.98 -4.08 4.94
C GLY A 148 -10.02 -2.61 4.48
N GLY A 149 -11.15 -2.23 3.89
CA GLY A 149 -11.30 -0.94 3.20
C GLY A 149 -11.05 0.29 4.09
N VAL A 150 -11.53 0.27 5.34
CA VAL A 150 -11.36 1.42 6.26
C VAL A 150 -9.89 1.64 6.61
N SER A 151 -9.15 0.56 6.95
CA SER A 151 -7.72 0.67 7.28
C SER A 151 -6.91 1.10 6.05
N TRP A 152 -7.27 0.60 4.87
CA TRP A 152 -6.65 0.98 3.61
C TRP A 152 -6.87 2.47 3.27
N SER A 153 -8.10 2.97 3.41
CA SER A 153 -8.40 4.40 3.22
C SER A 153 -7.72 5.28 4.26
N PHE A 154 -7.60 4.81 5.51
CA PHE A 154 -6.86 5.54 6.53
C PHE A 154 -5.37 5.67 6.17
N SER A 155 -4.73 4.59 5.72
CA SER A 155 -3.33 4.63 5.22
C SER A 155 -3.14 5.67 4.11
N LEU A 156 -4.09 5.76 3.16
CA LEU A 156 -4.06 6.78 2.11
C LEU A 156 -4.06 8.20 2.69
N VAL A 157 -5.00 8.48 3.58
CA VAL A 157 -5.14 9.81 4.20
C VAL A 157 -3.88 10.17 4.99
N VAL A 158 -3.38 9.24 5.80
CA VAL A 158 -2.16 9.45 6.60
C VAL A 158 -0.98 9.82 5.70
N ALA A 159 -0.78 9.11 4.60
CA ALA A 159 0.33 9.39 3.69
C ALA A 159 0.17 10.73 2.93
N ILE A 160 -1.05 11.09 2.49
CA ILE A 160 -1.30 12.39 1.83
C ILE A 160 -1.07 13.56 2.81
N VAL A 161 -1.49 13.40 4.07
CA VAL A 161 -1.34 14.43 5.11
C VAL A 161 0.08 14.48 5.68
N SER A 162 0.81 13.35 5.72
CA SER A 162 2.14 13.29 6.33
C SER A 162 3.15 14.19 5.62
N LEU A 163 3.08 14.28 4.30
CA LEU A 163 4.03 15.06 3.51
C LEU A 163 3.98 16.58 3.83
N PRO A 164 2.83 17.28 3.73
CA PRO A 164 2.77 18.70 4.08
C PRO A 164 3.04 18.95 5.57
N VAL A 165 2.72 18.00 6.45
CA VAL A 165 3.08 18.09 7.87
C VAL A 165 4.60 18.00 8.05
N ALA A 166 5.26 17.04 7.41
CA ALA A 166 6.70 16.88 7.46
C ALA A 166 7.44 18.12 6.95
N VAL A 167 6.93 18.73 5.87
CA VAL A 167 7.49 19.98 5.32
C VAL A 167 7.31 21.17 6.26
N LYS A 168 6.23 21.22 7.06
CA LYS A 168 6.01 22.32 8.02
C LYS A 168 6.84 22.21 9.30
N ILE A 169 7.20 20.99 9.68
CA ILE A 169 7.97 20.72 10.91
C ILE A 169 9.48 20.88 10.66
N ASN A 170 9.93 20.60 9.45
CA ASN A 170 11.31 20.79 9.00
C ASN A 170 11.57 22.26 8.67
#